data_AF-A0A4S4KYH6-F1
#
_entry.id   AF-A0A4S4KYH6-F1
#
_cell.length_a   1.000
_cell.length_b   1.000
_cell.length_c   1.000
_cell.angle_alpha   90.00
_cell.angle_beta   90.00
_cell.angle_gamma   90.00
#
_symmetry.space_group_name_H-M   'P 1'
#
loop_
_entity.id
_entity.type
_entity.pdbx_description
1 polymer ?
#
loop_
_entity_poly.entity_id
_entity_poly.type
_entity_poly.pdbx_seq_one_letter_code
_entity_poly.pdbx_strand_id
1 'polypeptide(L)'
;METTMICCLELSVGRLAETAVTKPIPSSLYDDSVEAPTNGLSLLSIMRKMYDSETLKPIMPYQPDALLSTRMKEALTDARAEEICKLAAQWHVNASLSPSELDTRVEEVFWLATLLMAATGKPGRKPRLDFFLMHIVTSALFIPSLVRALPDPSHRTCLLRVTVPIILLIVLVRGRPRIDCALVMSYTAVPRPPRAAATSKDEPVADTNPWLAIVDDSIHAQDAHIVKTIRTLFYAAQRYGETLPGGVPGAYDAEGNEALKGAGALDGTLFIRVAGVVMDTLGWVTHGQKEGNWDRSALGWDAAWDAPD
;
A
#
# COMPACT_ATOMS: atom_id res chain seq x y z
N MET A 1 28.21 21.36 2.39
CA MET A 1 27.71 20.18 1.66
C MET A 1 26.53 19.53 2.38
N GLU A 2 26.43 19.61 3.71
CA GLU A 2 25.28 19.15 4.50
C GLU A 2 23.97 19.93 4.28
N THR A 3 24.03 21.24 3.98
CA THR A 3 22.84 22.10 3.89
C THR A 3 22.02 21.91 2.61
N THR A 4 22.63 21.35 1.55
CA THR A 4 21.96 21.14 0.25
C THR A 4 21.22 19.79 0.21
N MET A 5 21.68 18.81 0.99
CA MET A 5 21.08 17.48 1.08
C MET A 5 19.75 17.49 1.85
N ILE A 6 19.67 18.32 2.91
CA ILE A 6 18.44 18.55 3.67
C ILE A 6 17.35 19.20 2.79
N CYS A 7 17.74 20.11 1.89
CA CYS A 7 16.79 20.85 1.06
C CYS A 7 16.15 20.00 -0.05
N CYS A 8 16.87 19.03 -0.64
CA CYS A 8 16.31 18.09 -1.62
C CYS A 8 15.42 17.00 -0.99
N LEU A 9 15.69 16.63 0.28
CA LEU A 9 14.87 15.67 1.03
C LEU A 9 13.57 16.28 1.53
N GLU A 10 13.58 17.52 2.04
CA GLU A 10 12.36 18.24 2.43
C GLU A 10 11.40 18.42 1.24
N LEU A 11 11.94 18.67 0.03
CA LEU A 11 11.14 18.85 -1.20
C LEU A 11 10.57 17.54 -1.77
N SER A 12 11.20 16.39 -1.54
CA SER A 12 10.80 15.11 -2.14
C SER A 12 9.92 14.27 -1.20
N VAL A 13 10.23 14.29 0.10
CA VAL A 13 9.50 13.54 1.14
C VAL A 13 8.28 14.33 1.63
N GLY A 14 8.37 15.66 1.68
CA GLY A 14 7.22 16.54 1.96
C GLY A 14 6.09 16.38 0.93
N ARG A 15 6.44 16.23 -0.35
CA ARG A 15 5.45 16.15 -1.44
C ARG A 15 4.78 14.79 -1.62
N LEU A 16 5.39 13.70 -1.16
CA LEU A 16 4.72 12.39 -1.11
C LEU A 16 3.62 12.34 -0.02
N ALA A 17 3.73 13.18 1.02
CA ALA A 17 2.79 13.22 2.15
C ALA A 17 1.82 14.43 2.15
N GLU A 18 2.00 15.39 1.23
CA GLU A 18 1.33 16.70 1.25
C GLU A 18 -0.19 16.68 1.00
N THR A 19 -0.81 15.56 0.66
CA THR A 19 -2.28 15.49 0.59
C THR A 19 -2.95 15.24 1.95
N ALA A 20 -2.19 14.93 3.01
CA ALA A 20 -2.74 14.70 4.35
C ALA A 20 -1.87 15.20 5.54
N VAL A 21 -0.57 15.46 5.33
CA VAL A 21 0.35 15.88 6.40
C VAL A 21 1.03 17.18 6.02
N THR A 22 0.64 18.29 6.66
CA THR A 22 1.16 19.65 6.39
C THR A 22 2.39 20.01 7.22
N LYS A 23 2.90 19.07 8.03
CA LYS A 23 4.13 19.22 8.81
C LYS A 23 5.19 18.25 8.27
N PRO A 24 6.47 18.65 8.20
CA PRO A 24 7.55 17.76 7.84
C PRO A 24 7.52 16.49 8.68
N ILE A 25 7.96 15.38 8.09
CA ILE A 25 8.09 14.10 8.78
C ILE A 25 8.97 14.30 10.03
N PRO A 26 8.58 13.74 11.19
CA PRO A 26 9.40 13.86 12.38
C PRO A 26 10.83 13.39 12.09
N SER A 27 11.82 14.21 12.43
CA SER A 27 13.24 13.86 12.27
C SER A 27 13.61 12.57 13.00
N SER A 28 12.83 12.16 14.01
CA SER A 28 13.00 10.90 14.75
C SER A 28 12.79 9.65 13.90
N LEU A 29 12.15 9.74 12.73
CA LEU A 29 11.96 8.62 11.80
C LEU A 29 13.03 8.56 10.70
N TYR A 30 14.07 9.38 10.81
CA TYR A 30 15.12 9.46 9.82
C TYR A 30 16.49 9.29 10.47
N ASP A 31 17.13 8.17 10.13
CA ASP A 31 18.54 7.94 10.44
C ASP A 31 19.26 7.38 9.21
N ASP A 32 19.99 8.26 8.54
CA ASP A 32 20.84 7.91 7.40
C ASP A 32 22.15 7.24 7.81
N SER A 33 22.52 7.31 9.09
CA SER A 33 23.79 6.76 9.57
C SER A 33 23.78 5.24 9.67
N VAL A 34 22.61 4.61 9.68
CA VAL A 34 22.48 3.16 9.74
C VAL A 34 22.78 2.55 8.36
N GLU A 35 23.84 1.76 8.28
CA GLU A 35 24.13 0.96 7.09
C GLU A 35 23.12 -0.18 6.96
N ALA A 36 22.59 -0.38 5.74
CA ALA A 36 21.67 -1.48 5.47
C ALA A 36 22.43 -2.82 5.53
N PRO A 37 21.84 -3.89 6.11
CA PRO A 37 22.50 -5.18 6.29
C PRO A 37 22.77 -5.84 4.93
N THR A 38 23.87 -6.57 4.75
CA THR A 38 24.27 -7.20 3.47
C THR A 38 23.22 -8.16 2.89
N ASN A 39 22.43 -8.80 3.75
CA ASN A 39 21.26 -9.62 3.40
C ASN A 39 20.06 -9.12 4.21
N GLY A 40 19.33 -8.13 3.70
CA GLY A 40 18.16 -7.59 4.38
C GLY A 40 16.87 -8.35 4.08
N LEU A 41 15.86 -8.08 4.89
CA LEU A 41 14.53 -8.66 4.81
C LEU A 41 13.74 -8.06 3.64
N SER A 42 12.74 -8.80 3.15
CA SER A 42 11.69 -8.24 2.28
C SER A 42 10.73 -7.35 3.07
N LEU A 43 9.99 -6.49 2.37
CA LEU A 43 8.94 -5.67 2.97
C LEU A 43 7.86 -6.53 3.65
N LEU A 44 7.47 -7.68 3.07
CA LEU A 44 6.51 -8.59 3.70
C LEU A 44 7.06 -9.23 4.99
N SER A 45 8.35 -9.56 5.01
CA SER A 45 9.02 -10.04 6.23
C SER A 45 9.10 -8.96 7.31
N ILE A 46 9.31 -7.70 6.92
CA ILE A 46 9.27 -6.55 7.84
C ILE A 46 7.86 -6.36 8.40
N MET A 47 6.82 -6.51 7.59
CA MET A 47 5.43 -6.49 8.06
C MET A 47 5.16 -7.59 9.09
N ARG A 48 5.64 -8.83 8.86
CA ARG A 48 5.56 -9.92 9.86
C ARG A 48 6.16 -9.48 11.19
N LYS A 49 7.38 -8.91 11.16
CA LYS A 49 8.04 -8.39 12.38
C LYS A 49 7.26 -7.24 13.05
N MET A 50 6.67 -6.33 12.28
CA MET A 50 5.81 -5.27 12.83
C MET A 50 4.60 -5.85 13.56
N TYR A 51 3.98 -6.90 12.98
CA TYR A 51 2.83 -7.57 13.57
C TYR A 51 3.17 -8.29 14.88
N ASP A 52 4.38 -8.83 14.98
CA ASP A 52 4.88 -9.55 16.16
C ASP A 52 5.49 -8.60 17.22
N SER A 53 5.75 -7.34 16.87
CA SER A 53 6.31 -6.36 17.80
C SER A 53 5.32 -6.01 18.92
N GLU A 54 5.77 -6.19 20.16
CA GLU A 54 5.02 -5.80 21.36
C GLU A 54 4.95 -4.27 21.51
N THR A 55 6.01 -3.57 21.11
CA THR A 55 6.12 -2.10 21.15
C THR A 55 5.13 -1.43 20.21
N LEU A 56 4.88 -2.02 19.05
CA LEU A 56 4.01 -1.46 18.00
C LEU A 56 2.56 -1.93 18.10
N LYS A 57 2.10 -2.36 19.29
CA LYS A 57 0.69 -2.65 19.52
C LYS A 57 -0.18 -1.38 19.35
N PRO A 58 -1.36 -1.46 18.71
CA PRO A 58 -2.31 -0.36 18.68
C PRO A 58 -2.70 0.08 20.09
N ILE A 59 -2.94 1.38 20.28
CA ILE A 59 -3.45 1.89 21.55
C ILE A 59 -4.89 1.41 21.76
N MET A 60 -5.20 1.00 22.99
CA MET A 60 -6.52 0.54 23.41
C MET A 60 -7.02 1.40 24.59
N PRO A 61 -8.33 1.63 24.73
CA PRO A 61 -9.41 1.18 23.84
C PRO A 61 -9.43 1.91 22.49
N TYR A 62 -10.07 1.30 21.48
CA TYR A 62 -10.32 1.95 20.19
C TYR A 62 -11.17 3.21 20.38
N GLN A 63 -10.69 4.33 19.83
CA GLN A 63 -11.41 5.60 19.83
C GLN A 63 -11.81 5.93 18.38
N PRO A 64 -13.08 5.74 17.97
CA PRO A 64 -13.49 5.95 16.58
C PRO A 64 -13.29 7.39 16.11
N ASP A 65 -13.59 8.36 16.98
CA ASP A 65 -13.55 9.79 16.66
C ASP A 65 -12.17 10.44 16.91
N ALA A 66 -11.14 9.65 17.25
CA ALA A 66 -9.80 10.16 17.47
C ALA A 66 -9.23 10.77 16.18
N LEU A 67 -8.86 12.06 16.26
CA LEU A 67 -8.20 12.79 15.18
C LEU A 67 -6.90 12.09 14.76
N LEU A 68 -6.56 12.20 13.47
CA LEU A 68 -5.29 11.66 12.94
C LEU A 68 -4.09 12.22 13.71
N SER A 69 -4.09 13.50 14.05
CA SER A 69 -3.01 14.14 14.82
C SER A 69 -2.81 13.50 16.19
N THR A 70 -3.90 13.08 16.85
CA THR A 70 -3.84 12.36 18.13
C THR A 70 -3.18 11.01 17.94
N ARG A 71 -3.62 10.24 16.94
CA ARG A 71 -3.05 8.92 16.62
C ARG A 71 -1.58 9.02 16.22
N MET A 72 -1.19 10.05 15.47
CA MET A 72 0.21 10.32 15.11
C MET A 72 1.06 10.57 16.36
N LYS A 73 0.58 11.40 17.29
CA LYS A 73 1.28 11.66 18.56
C LYS A 73 1.47 10.38 19.37
N GLU A 74 0.46 9.52 19.41
CA GLU A 74 0.52 8.22 20.11
C GLU A 74 1.45 7.21 19.43
N ALA A 75 1.51 7.23 18.10
CA ALA A 75 2.38 6.35 17.32
C ALA A 75 3.86 6.76 17.38
N LEU A 76 4.16 8.03 17.68
CA LEU A 76 5.50 8.62 17.64
C LEU A 76 6.10 8.87 19.04
N THR A 77 5.87 7.98 19.99
CA THR A 77 6.69 7.96 21.21
C THR A 77 8.11 7.50 20.87
N ASP A 78 9.11 7.89 21.67
CA ASP A 78 10.52 7.56 21.41
C ASP A 78 10.73 6.06 21.15
N ALA A 79 10.19 5.20 22.03
CA ALA A 79 10.31 3.75 21.89
C ALA A 79 9.64 3.20 20.61
N ARG A 80 8.52 3.77 20.16
CA ARG A 80 7.83 3.35 18.94
C ARG A 80 8.55 3.84 17.69
N ALA A 81 9.05 5.07 17.71
CA ALA A 81 9.86 5.63 16.63
C ALA A 81 11.16 4.83 16.44
N GLU A 82 11.86 4.52 17.54
CA GLU A 82 13.07 3.68 17.52
C GLU A 82 12.79 2.29 16.93
N GLU A 83 11.70 1.63 17.37
CA GLU A 83 11.33 0.32 16.83
C GLU A 83 10.93 0.39 15.35
N ILE A 84 10.23 1.45 14.90
CA ILE A 84 9.94 1.67 13.47
C ILE A 84 11.24 1.79 12.67
N CYS A 85 12.19 2.62 13.13
CA CYS A 85 13.47 2.82 12.46
C CYS A 85 14.28 1.51 12.41
N LYS A 86 14.32 0.76 13.51
CA LYS A 86 14.99 -0.55 13.58
C LYS A 86 14.38 -1.59 12.65
N LEU A 87 13.05 -1.60 12.49
CA LEU A 87 12.39 -2.48 11.51
C LEU A 87 12.69 -2.03 10.07
N ALA A 88 12.59 -0.73 9.79
CA ALA A 88 12.86 -0.18 8.46
C ALA A 88 14.32 -0.41 8.01
N ALA A 89 15.29 -0.29 8.92
CA ALA A 89 16.70 -0.52 8.65
C ALA A 89 17.03 -1.96 8.22
N GLN A 90 16.13 -2.92 8.46
CA GLN A 90 16.31 -4.29 8.00
C GLN A 90 16.01 -4.47 6.50
N TRP A 91 15.46 -3.46 5.81
CA TRP A 91 15.25 -3.52 4.37
C TRP A 91 16.56 -3.23 3.62
N HIS A 92 16.99 -4.16 2.75
CA HIS A 92 18.27 -4.00 2.04
C HIS A 92 18.17 -3.05 0.85
N VAL A 93 18.41 -1.77 1.11
CA VAL A 93 18.52 -0.74 0.08
C VAL A 93 19.76 0.12 0.33
N ASN A 94 20.77 -0.02 -0.53
CA ASN A 94 22.02 0.73 -0.44
C ASN A 94 22.53 1.13 -1.84
N ALA A 95 23.53 2.02 -1.87
CA ALA A 95 24.09 2.57 -3.11
C ALA A 95 24.78 1.55 -4.02
N SER A 96 25.02 0.31 -3.55
CA SER A 96 25.64 -0.75 -4.33
C SER A 96 24.66 -1.60 -5.14
N LEU A 97 23.35 -1.41 -4.97
CA LEU A 97 22.33 -2.13 -5.74
C LEU A 97 22.48 -1.89 -7.24
N SER A 98 22.42 -2.97 -8.01
CA SER A 98 22.26 -2.92 -9.46
C SER A 98 20.90 -2.31 -9.84
N PRO A 99 20.74 -1.80 -11.07
CA PRO A 99 19.47 -1.29 -11.55
C PRO A 99 18.31 -2.29 -11.41
N SER A 100 18.56 -3.57 -11.69
CA SER A 100 17.55 -4.62 -11.55
C SER A 100 17.15 -4.88 -10.11
N GLU A 101 18.12 -4.87 -9.18
CA GLU A 101 17.79 -5.02 -7.75
C GLU A 101 17.02 -3.81 -7.23
N LEU A 102 17.36 -2.60 -7.70
CA LEU A 102 16.63 -1.39 -7.38
C LEU A 102 15.18 -1.45 -7.90
N ASP A 103 14.98 -1.93 -9.13
CA ASP A 103 13.64 -2.15 -9.70
C ASP A 103 12.83 -3.18 -8.89
N THR A 104 13.45 -4.26 -8.42
CA THR A 104 12.81 -5.22 -7.50
C THR A 104 12.38 -4.56 -6.18
N ARG A 105 13.19 -3.64 -5.62
CA ARG A 105 12.81 -2.89 -4.41
C ARG A 105 11.64 -1.94 -4.67
N VAL A 106 11.59 -1.33 -5.84
CA VAL A 106 10.44 -0.54 -6.27
C VAL A 106 9.19 -1.42 -6.42
N GLU A 107 9.33 -2.60 -7.03
CA GLU A 107 8.26 -3.59 -7.16
C GLU A 107 7.67 -4.01 -5.80
N GLU A 108 8.52 -4.34 -4.82
CA GLU A 108 8.07 -4.69 -3.46
C GLU A 108 7.13 -3.62 -2.86
N VAL A 109 7.38 -2.33 -3.13
CA VAL A 109 6.53 -1.24 -2.65
C VAL A 109 5.13 -1.30 -3.28
N PHE A 110 5.01 -1.61 -4.57
CA PHE A 110 3.70 -1.75 -5.24
C PHE A 110 2.89 -2.91 -4.67
N TRP A 111 3.54 -4.07 -4.45
CA TRP A 111 2.91 -5.22 -3.82
C TRP A 111 2.44 -4.91 -2.41
N LEU A 112 3.34 -4.40 -1.56
CA LEU A 112 2.99 -4.05 -0.18
C LEU A 112 1.87 -3.01 -0.12
N ALA A 113 1.96 -1.93 -0.91
CA ALA A 113 0.94 -0.88 -0.93
C ALA A 113 -0.44 -1.43 -1.30
N THR A 114 -0.51 -2.28 -2.33
CA THR A 114 -1.75 -2.89 -2.81
C THR A 114 -2.34 -3.82 -1.75
N LEU A 115 -1.50 -4.64 -1.10
CA LEU A 115 -1.92 -5.51 -0.01
C LEU A 115 -2.41 -4.71 1.21
N LEU A 116 -1.71 -3.67 1.63
CA LEU A 116 -2.13 -2.84 2.76
C LEU A 116 -3.48 -2.15 2.51
N MET A 117 -3.81 -1.80 1.26
CA MET A 117 -5.08 -1.16 0.96
C MET A 117 -6.26 -2.13 0.95
N ALA A 118 -6.08 -3.34 0.41
CA ALA A 118 -7.20 -4.23 0.07
C ALA A 118 -7.15 -5.62 0.72
N ALA A 119 -6.02 -6.04 1.28
CA ALA A 119 -5.87 -7.30 1.98
C ALA A 119 -6.07 -7.17 3.50
N THR A 120 -6.48 -6.01 4.00
CA THR A 120 -6.66 -5.74 5.44
C THR A 120 -8.11 -5.80 5.91
N GLY A 121 -9.00 -6.37 5.07
CA GLY A 121 -10.41 -6.54 5.39
C GLY A 121 -10.68 -7.70 6.36
N LYS A 122 -11.97 -8.01 6.54
CA LYS A 122 -12.41 -9.17 7.34
C LYS A 122 -13.17 -10.16 6.44
N PRO A 123 -12.79 -11.45 6.42
CA PRO A 123 -13.57 -12.48 5.74
C PRO A 123 -15.03 -12.48 6.20
N GLY A 124 -15.97 -12.54 5.25
CA GLY A 124 -17.40 -12.51 5.52
C GLY A 124 -18.01 -11.12 5.77
N ARG A 125 -17.22 -10.04 5.67
CA ARG A 125 -17.72 -8.65 5.68
C ARG A 125 -17.56 -8.01 4.31
N LYS A 126 -18.36 -6.99 4.01
CA LYS A 126 -18.13 -6.15 2.82
C LYS A 126 -16.72 -5.54 2.84
N PRO A 127 -16.01 -5.47 1.70
CA PRO A 127 -14.75 -4.77 1.62
C PRO A 127 -14.87 -3.31 2.08
N ARG A 128 -13.87 -2.84 2.82
CA ARG A 128 -13.72 -1.45 3.24
C ARG A 128 -12.30 -1.01 2.91
N LEU A 129 -12.16 0.11 2.23
CA LEU A 129 -10.87 0.62 1.74
C LEU A 129 -10.46 1.83 2.56
N ASP A 130 -9.38 1.71 3.34
CA ASP A 130 -8.96 2.77 4.27
C ASP A 130 -8.38 3.98 3.52
N PHE A 131 -8.87 5.17 3.92
CA PHE A 131 -8.53 6.44 3.30
C PHE A 131 -7.02 6.76 3.38
N PHE A 132 -6.32 6.29 4.40
CA PHE A 132 -4.89 6.58 4.55
C PHE A 132 -4.02 5.50 3.94
N LEU A 133 -4.47 4.24 3.91
CA LEU A 133 -3.69 3.16 3.28
C LEU A 133 -3.67 3.28 1.75
N MET A 134 -4.75 3.78 1.12
CA MET A 134 -4.72 4.06 -0.32
C MET A 134 -3.69 5.16 -0.70
N HIS A 135 -3.30 6.04 0.23
CA HIS A 135 -2.26 7.04 -0.04
C HIS A 135 -0.90 6.37 -0.30
N ILE A 136 -0.64 5.20 0.30
CA ILE A 136 0.55 4.41 0.01
C ILE A 136 0.53 3.94 -1.45
N VAL A 137 -0.62 3.47 -1.94
CA VAL A 137 -0.83 3.06 -3.35
C VAL A 137 -0.63 4.24 -4.29
N THR A 138 -1.33 5.35 -4.05
CA THR A 138 -1.23 6.51 -4.95
C THR A 138 0.16 7.15 -4.95
N SER A 139 0.90 7.08 -3.85
CA SER A 139 2.29 7.56 -3.72
C SER A 139 3.29 6.65 -4.44
N ALA A 140 3.09 5.33 -4.40
CA ALA A 140 4.00 4.35 -5.02
C ALA A 140 4.24 4.62 -6.52
N LEU A 141 3.23 5.16 -7.22
CA LEU A 141 3.32 5.51 -8.65
C LEU A 141 4.45 6.49 -8.97
N PHE A 142 4.83 7.37 -8.05
CA PHE A 142 5.86 8.38 -8.28
C PHE A 142 7.27 7.84 -8.09
N ILE A 143 7.45 6.77 -7.30
CA ILE A 143 8.76 6.22 -6.94
C ILE A 143 9.61 5.89 -8.19
N PRO A 144 9.12 5.14 -9.19
CA PRO A 144 9.91 4.83 -10.38
C PRO A 144 10.43 6.07 -11.12
N SER A 145 9.62 7.12 -11.20
CA SER A 145 9.99 8.36 -11.89
C SER A 145 11.00 9.19 -11.11
N LEU A 146 10.82 9.27 -9.78
CA LEU A 146 11.75 9.96 -8.90
C LEU A 146 13.11 9.26 -8.84
N VAL A 147 13.12 7.92 -8.70
CA VAL A 147 14.35 7.12 -8.73
C VAL A 147 15.11 7.33 -10.04
N ARG A 148 14.42 7.35 -11.18
CA ARG A 148 15.05 7.60 -12.49
C ARG A 148 15.59 9.02 -12.64
N ALA A 149 14.89 10.01 -12.08
CA ALA A 149 15.27 11.41 -12.19
C ALA A 149 16.49 11.77 -11.33
N LEU A 150 16.76 11.02 -10.26
CA LEU A 150 17.89 11.27 -9.36
C LEU A 150 19.20 10.75 -10.00
N PRO A 151 20.23 11.59 -10.19
CA PRO A 151 21.48 11.18 -10.83
C PRO A 151 22.36 10.34 -9.89
N ASP A 152 22.37 10.67 -8.60
CA ASP A 152 23.20 10.03 -7.59
C ASP A 152 22.53 8.74 -7.05
N PRO A 153 23.18 7.57 -7.15
CA PRO A 153 22.68 6.32 -6.56
C PRO A 153 22.35 6.42 -5.06
N SER A 154 23.10 7.20 -4.29
CA SER A 154 22.84 7.39 -2.86
C SER A 154 21.48 8.04 -2.62
N HIS A 155 21.12 9.07 -3.39
CA HIS A 155 19.81 9.73 -3.30
C HIS A 155 18.65 8.80 -3.69
N ARG A 156 18.84 7.92 -4.69
CA ARG A 156 17.83 6.91 -5.07
C ARG A 156 17.54 5.97 -3.91
N THR A 157 18.60 5.53 -3.24
CA THR A 157 18.48 4.57 -2.13
C THR A 157 17.95 5.23 -0.87
N CYS A 158 18.30 6.49 -0.62
CA CYS A 158 17.71 7.31 0.43
C CYS A 158 16.19 7.48 0.24
N LEU A 159 15.73 7.82 -0.97
CA LEU A 159 14.30 7.95 -1.30
C LEU A 159 13.52 6.66 -0.99
N LEU A 160 14.08 5.50 -1.31
CA LEU A 160 13.45 4.22 -0.99
C LEU A 160 13.49 3.95 0.51
N ARG A 161 14.64 4.13 1.16
CA ARG A 161 14.80 3.90 2.60
C ARG A 161 13.82 4.71 3.44
N VAL A 162 13.57 5.98 3.09
CA VAL A 162 12.62 6.84 3.81
C VAL A 162 11.16 6.43 3.58
N THR A 163 10.85 5.70 2.51
CA THR A 163 9.49 5.23 2.22
C THR A 163 9.00 4.21 3.27
N VAL A 164 9.87 3.32 3.73
CA VAL A 164 9.50 2.24 4.67
C VAL A 164 9.04 2.73 6.05
N PRO A 165 9.78 3.58 6.78
CA PRO A 165 9.34 4.04 8.09
C PRO A 165 8.01 4.83 8.01
N ILE A 166 7.76 5.51 6.89
CA ILE A 166 6.48 6.20 6.64
C ILE A 166 5.35 5.18 6.50
N ILE A 167 5.54 4.12 5.70
CA ILE A 167 4.56 3.05 5.56
C ILE A 167 4.26 2.42 6.92
N LEU A 168 5.29 2.06 7.70
CA LEU A 168 5.13 1.46 9.02
C LEU A 168 4.39 2.40 9.99
N LEU A 169 4.70 3.70 9.96
CA LEU A 169 3.99 4.70 10.75
C LEU A 169 2.51 4.77 10.38
N ILE A 170 2.19 4.86 9.08
CA ILE A 170 0.80 4.93 8.62
C ILE A 170 0.06 3.66 9.06
N VAL A 171 0.63 2.47 8.84
CA VAL A 171 0.03 1.20 9.29
C VAL A 171 -0.24 1.23 10.79
N LEU A 172 0.70 1.71 11.62
CA LEU A 172 0.51 1.79 13.07
C LEU A 172 -0.61 2.76 13.45
N VAL A 173 -0.63 3.95 12.84
CA VAL A 173 -1.66 4.98 13.05
C VAL A 173 -3.04 4.49 12.62
N ARG A 174 -3.11 3.57 11.66
CA ARG A 174 -4.34 2.90 11.21
C ARG A 174 -4.71 1.65 12.01
N GLY A 175 -4.01 1.40 13.12
CA GLY A 175 -4.33 0.32 14.06
C GLY A 175 -3.62 -0.98 13.78
N ARG A 176 -2.52 -0.92 13.03
CA ARG A 176 -1.74 -2.08 12.59
C ARG A 176 -2.64 -3.17 11.97
N PRO A 177 -3.43 -2.83 10.92
CA PRO A 177 -4.21 -3.82 10.20
C PRO A 177 -3.30 -4.93 9.66
N ARG A 178 -3.80 -6.17 9.72
CA ARG A 178 -3.05 -7.34 9.28
C ARG A 178 -3.44 -7.71 7.85
N ILE A 179 -2.43 -7.94 7.02
CA ILE A 179 -2.60 -8.46 5.65
C ILE A 179 -3.08 -9.91 5.69
N ASP A 180 -4.16 -10.18 4.96
CA ASP A 180 -4.71 -11.50 4.68
C ASP A 180 -4.63 -11.77 3.16
N CYS A 181 -3.58 -12.52 2.76
CA CYS A 181 -3.34 -12.85 1.36
C CYS A 181 -4.48 -13.71 0.78
N ALA A 182 -5.09 -14.59 1.57
CA ALA A 182 -6.18 -15.44 1.11
C ALA A 182 -7.43 -14.60 0.82
N LEU A 183 -7.73 -13.60 1.66
CA LEU A 183 -8.84 -12.67 1.43
C LEU A 183 -8.70 -11.94 0.09
N VAL A 184 -7.55 -11.32 -0.17
CA VAL A 184 -7.39 -10.53 -1.39
C VAL A 184 -7.41 -11.39 -2.66
N MET A 185 -6.89 -12.62 -2.58
CA MET A 185 -6.95 -13.57 -3.68
C MET A 185 -8.34 -14.22 -3.86
N SER A 186 -9.26 -14.03 -2.91
CA SER A 186 -10.66 -14.49 -3.05
C SER A 186 -11.52 -13.54 -3.91
N TYR A 187 -11.08 -12.29 -4.12
CA TYR A 187 -11.80 -11.32 -4.94
C TYR A 187 -11.80 -11.69 -6.42
N THR A 188 -12.78 -11.22 -7.19
CA THR A 188 -12.91 -11.57 -8.62
C THR A 188 -11.71 -11.11 -9.44
N ALA A 189 -11.11 -12.02 -10.24
CA ALA A 189 -10.06 -11.68 -11.20
C ALA A 189 -10.59 -11.02 -12.48
N VAL A 190 -11.91 -11.07 -12.68
CA VAL A 190 -12.60 -10.55 -13.86
C VAL A 190 -13.73 -9.62 -13.41
N PRO A 191 -13.43 -8.52 -12.70
CA PRO A 191 -14.44 -7.57 -12.27
C PRO A 191 -15.19 -6.97 -13.46
N ARG A 192 -16.48 -6.72 -13.25
CA ARG A 192 -17.38 -6.20 -14.28
C ARG A 192 -18.28 -5.13 -13.68
N PRO A 193 -18.64 -4.11 -14.47
CA PRO A 193 -19.68 -3.19 -14.05
C PRO A 193 -21.00 -3.94 -13.83
N PRO A 194 -21.90 -3.40 -12.98
CA PRO A 194 -23.24 -3.92 -12.84
C PRO A 194 -23.91 -3.98 -14.21
N ARG A 195 -24.50 -5.12 -14.54
CA ARG A 195 -25.27 -5.25 -15.77
C ARG A 195 -26.49 -4.33 -15.65
N ALA A 196 -26.58 -3.32 -16.52
CA ALA A 196 -27.85 -2.62 -16.73
C ALA A 196 -28.92 -3.68 -17.00
N ALA A 197 -30.13 -3.53 -16.45
CA ALA A 197 -31.22 -4.49 -16.64
C ALA A 197 -31.56 -4.60 -18.14
N ALA A 198 -30.85 -5.47 -18.86
CA ALA A 198 -30.94 -5.63 -20.30
C ALA A 198 -31.57 -6.98 -20.63
N THR A 199 -32.53 -6.90 -21.54
CA THR A 199 -33.63 -7.82 -21.87
C THR A 199 -33.25 -9.02 -22.74
N SER A 200 -31.99 -9.43 -22.82
CA SER A 200 -31.59 -10.61 -23.58
C SER A 200 -30.64 -11.49 -22.78
N LYS A 201 -31.06 -12.73 -22.55
CA LYS A 201 -30.36 -13.71 -21.70
C LYS A 201 -29.13 -14.35 -22.35
N ASP A 202 -28.89 -14.17 -23.64
CA ASP A 202 -28.01 -15.08 -24.39
C ASP A 202 -27.04 -14.39 -25.35
N GLU A 203 -26.09 -13.62 -24.83
CA GLU A 203 -24.82 -13.47 -25.56
C GLU A 203 -23.67 -13.97 -24.68
N PRO A 204 -22.80 -14.87 -25.18
CA PRO A 204 -21.56 -15.20 -24.51
C PRO A 204 -20.74 -13.90 -24.45
N VAL A 205 -20.63 -13.34 -23.24
CA VAL A 205 -19.81 -12.14 -23.01
C VAL A 205 -18.39 -12.54 -23.39
N ALA A 206 -17.92 -12.07 -24.54
CA ALA A 206 -16.58 -12.30 -25.01
C ALA A 206 -15.59 -11.96 -23.89
N ASP A 207 -14.48 -12.71 -23.81
CA ASP A 207 -13.40 -12.53 -22.83
C ASP A 207 -12.77 -11.13 -22.97
N THR A 208 -13.46 -10.14 -22.42
CA THR A 208 -13.12 -8.73 -22.58
C THR A 208 -12.21 -8.34 -21.43
N ASN A 209 -11.10 -7.69 -21.77
CA ASN A 209 -10.17 -7.13 -20.80
C ASN A 209 -10.92 -6.25 -19.77
N PRO A 210 -10.97 -6.63 -18.48
CA PRO A 210 -11.74 -5.92 -17.46
C PRO A 210 -11.22 -4.50 -17.19
N TRP A 211 -9.95 -4.21 -17.51
CA TRP A 211 -9.37 -2.88 -17.35
C TRP A 211 -10.07 -1.80 -18.18
N LEU A 212 -10.63 -2.15 -19.35
CA LEU A 212 -11.27 -1.16 -20.21
C LEU A 212 -12.46 -0.50 -19.50
N ALA A 213 -13.34 -1.30 -18.91
CA ALA A 213 -14.51 -0.79 -18.19
C ALA A 213 -14.09 -0.02 -16.92
N ILE A 214 -13.10 -0.52 -16.18
CA ILE A 214 -12.61 0.14 -14.96
C ILE A 214 -12.02 1.51 -15.27
N VAL A 215 -11.14 1.60 -16.27
CA VAL A 215 -10.49 2.87 -16.64
C VAL A 215 -11.53 3.86 -17.15
N ASP A 216 -12.43 3.42 -18.03
CA ASP A 216 -13.50 4.25 -18.60
C ASP A 216 -14.45 4.81 -17.54
N ASP A 217 -14.83 4.01 -16.53
CA ASP A 217 -15.69 4.50 -15.44
C ASP A 217 -14.92 5.43 -14.48
N SER A 218 -13.69 5.06 -14.11
CA SER A 218 -12.92 5.76 -13.06
C SER A 218 -12.59 7.22 -13.37
N ILE A 219 -12.53 7.63 -14.64
CA ILE A 219 -12.27 9.04 -15.02
C ILE A 219 -13.45 9.96 -14.71
N HIS A 220 -14.63 9.40 -14.46
CA HIS A 220 -15.84 10.14 -14.11
C HIS A 220 -16.09 10.22 -12.59
N ALA A 221 -15.24 9.58 -11.78
CA ALA A 221 -15.30 9.69 -10.32
C ALA A 221 -15.07 11.14 -9.87
N GLN A 222 -15.86 11.61 -8.91
CA GLN A 222 -15.74 12.92 -8.30
C GLN A 222 -14.55 12.97 -7.34
N ASP A 223 -14.37 11.91 -6.54
CA ASP A 223 -13.20 11.76 -5.69
C ASP A 223 -11.95 11.41 -6.51
N ALA A 224 -11.03 12.37 -6.63
CA ALA A 224 -9.77 12.20 -7.34
C ALA A 224 -8.87 11.08 -6.79
N HIS A 225 -9.08 10.58 -5.57
CA HIS A 225 -8.33 9.42 -5.05
C HIS A 225 -8.69 8.13 -5.79
N ILE A 226 -9.90 8.02 -6.34
CA ILE A 226 -10.35 6.84 -7.12
C ILE A 226 -9.51 6.72 -8.38
N VAL A 227 -9.52 7.75 -9.24
CA VAL A 227 -8.74 7.75 -10.50
C VAL A 227 -7.24 7.62 -10.25
N LYS A 228 -6.70 8.21 -9.18
CA LYS A 228 -5.29 8.04 -8.80
C LYS A 228 -4.98 6.59 -8.44
N THR A 229 -5.86 5.93 -7.67
CA THR A 229 -5.69 4.54 -7.25
C THR A 229 -5.76 3.60 -8.45
N ILE A 230 -6.80 3.74 -9.30
CA ILE A 230 -6.95 2.93 -10.51
C ILE A 230 -5.74 3.11 -11.44
N ARG A 231 -5.26 4.34 -11.63
CA ARG A 231 -4.06 4.61 -12.43
C ARG A 231 -2.82 3.90 -11.89
N THR A 232 -2.60 3.90 -10.58
CA THR A 232 -1.48 3.16 -9.97
C THR A 232 -1.64 1.66 -10.18
N LEU A 233 -2.82 1.10 -9.90
CA LEU A 233 -3.06 -0.34 -10.03
C LEU A 233 -2.89 -0.80 -11.48
N PHE A 234 -3.36 -0.01 -12.45
CA PHE A 234 -3.15 -0.27 -13.87
C PHE A 234 -1.67 -0.23 -14.25
N TYR A 235 -0.92 0.79 -13.79
CA TYR A 235 0.53 0.88 -13.99
C TYR A 235 1.27 -0.34 -13.45
N ALA A 236 0.87 -0.82 -12.26
CA ALA A 236 1.45 -1.99 -11.63
C ALA A 236 1.09 -3.28 -12.38
N ALA A 237 -0.16 -3.43 -12.82
CA ALA A 237 -0.60 -4.57 -13.63
C ALA A 237 0.16 -4.66 -14.96
N GLN A 238 0.49 -3.53 -15.60
CA GLN A 238 1.30 -3.53 -16.82
C GLN A 238 2.73 -4.05 -16.63
N ARG A 239 3.25 -4.03 -15.39
CA ARG A 239 4.64 -4.42 -15.09
C ARG A 239 4.74 -5.77 -14.41
N TYR A 240 3.81 -6.04 -13.50
CA TYR A 240 3.86 -7.16 -12.57
C TYR A 240 2.61 -8.04 -12.70
N GLY A 241 1.76 -7.80 -13.71
CA GLY A 241 0.52 -8.56 -13.95
C GLY A 241 0.75 -9.98 -14.46
N GLU A 242 1.96 -10.27 -14.98
CA GLU A 242 2.36 -11.61 -15.43
C GLU A 242 3.07 -12.42 -14.34
N THR A 243 3.26 -11.84 -13.14
CA THR A 243 3.89 -12.53 -12.00
C THR A 243 3.08 -13.78 -11.65
N LEU A 244 3.71 -14.96 -11.77
CA LEU A 244 3.08 -16.23 -11.44
C LEU A 244 2.91 -16.39 -9.91
N PRO A 245 2.00 -17.28 -9.45
CA PRO A 245 1.87 -17.61 -8.04
C PRO A 245 3.22 -17.92 -7.38
N GLY A 246 3.50 -17.24 -6.27
CA GLY A 246 4.75 -17.36 -5.52
C GLY A 246 5.95 -16.61 -6.12
N GLY A 247 5.77 -15.97 -7.28
CA GLY A 247 6.79 -15.14 -7.94
C GLY A 247 6.88 -13.71 -7.39
N VAL A 248 6.01 -13.33 -6.46
CA VAL A 248 6.02 -11.99 -5.85
C VAL A 248 7.30 -11.79 -5.02
N PRO A 249 8.07 -10.72 -5.26
CA PRO A 249 9.27 -10.43 -4.50
C PRO A 249 9.01 -10.40 -2.99
N GLY A 250 9.74 -11.24 -2.25
CA GLY A 250 9.61 -11.32 -0.80
C GLY A 250 8.41 -12.11 -0.29
N ALA A 251 7.69 -12.85 -1.15
CA ALA A 251 6.64 -13.79 -0.74
C ALA A 251 7.17 -14.91 0.17
N TYR A 252 8.44 -15.30 -0.03
CA TYR A 252 9.16 -16.25 0.81
C TYR A 252 10.35 -15.58 1.51
N ASP A 253 10.67 -16.04 2.73
CA ASP A 253 11.90 -15.68 3.43
C ASP A 253 13.10 -16.51 2.97
N ALA A 254 14.28 -16.22 3.52
CA ALA A 254 15.54 -16.86 3.12
C ALA A 254 15.54 -18.38 3.39
N GLU A 255 14.70 -18.83 4.33
CA GLU A 255 14.51 -20.22 4.69
C GLU A 255 13.46 -20.92 3.81
N GLY A 256 12.82 -20.20 2.88
CA GLY A 256 11.80 -20.72 1.96
C GLY A 256 10.39 -20.81 2.58
N ASN A 257 10.17 -20.22 3.76
CA ASN A 257 8.83 -20.15 4.36
C ASN A 257 8.09 -18.93 3.81
N GLU A 258 6.76 -18.99 3.73
CA GLU A 258 5.99 -17.80 3.37
C GLU A 258 6.24 -16.66 4.36
N ALA A 259 6.62 -15.48 3.86
CA ALA A 259 6.87 -14.30 4.67
C ALA A 259 5.60 -13.84 5.40
N LEU A 260 4.44 -14.01 4.78
CA LEU A 260 3.12 -13.90 5.38
C LEU A 260 2.30 -15.12 4.98
N LYS A 261 1.41 -15.59 5.86
CA LYS A 261 0.54 -16.73 5.56
C LYS A 261 -0.25 -16.48 4.26
N GLY A 262 -0.15 -17.42 3.32
CA GLY A 262 -0.79 -17.37 2.00
C GLY A 262 -0.08 -16.49 0.97
N ALA A 263 1.12 -15.95 1.26
CA ALA A 263 1.87 -15.13 0.32
C ALA A 263 2.28 -15.89 -0.95
N GLY A 264 2.45 -17.22 -0.88
CA GLY A 264 2.75 -18.06 -2.04
C GLY A 264 1.61 -18.16 -3.06
N ALA A 265 0.39 -17.77 -2.67
CA ALA A 265 -0.75 -17.71 -3.58
C ALA A 265 -0.87 -16.35 -4.30
N LEU A 266 -0.06 -15.35 -3.92
CA LEU A 266 -0.08 -14.04 -4.58
C LEU A 266 0.47 -14.16 -6.00
N ASP A 267 -0.23 -13.54 -6.94
CA ASP A 267 0.12 -13.47 -8.35
C ASP A 267 -0.27 -12.11 -8.94
N GLY A 268 0.11 -11.88 -10.20
CA GLY A 268 -0.12 -10.63 -10.93
C GLY A 268 -1.59 -10.22 -11.07
N THR A 269 -2.54 -11.15 -10.85
CA THR A 269 -3.97 -10.82 -10.85
C THR A 269 -4.39 -9.99 -9.64
N LEU A 270 -3.55 -9.85 -8.61
CA LEU A 270 -3.79 -8.98 -7.46
C LEU A 270 -4.27 -7.59 -7.87
N PHE A 271 -3.59 -6.95 -8.82
CA PHE A 271 -3.88 -5.56 -9.18
C PHE A 271 -5.27 -5.37 -9.80
N ILE A 272 -5.71 -6.31 -10.66
CA ILE A 272 -7.05 -6.24 -11.26
C ILE A 272 -8.13 -6.61 -10.25
N ARG A 273 -7.88 -7.60 -9.37
CA ARG A 273 -8.79 -7.96 -8.28
C ARG A 273 -9.07 -6.76 -7.39
N VAL A 274 -8.00 -6.08 -6.97
CA VAL A 274 -8.08 -4.90 -6.12
C VAL A 274 -8.74 -3.72 -6.84
N ALA A 275 -8.47 -3.52 -8.13
CA ALA A 275 -9.18 -2.51 -8.92
C ALA A 275 -10.69 -2.79 -8.99
N GLY A 276 -11.08 -4.07 -9.12
CA GLY A 276 -12.47 -4.50 -9.00
C GLY A 276 -13.11 -4.12 -7.67
N VAL A 277 -12.42 -4.40 -6.55
CA VAL A 277 -12.88 -4.02 -5.20
C VAL A 277 -13.03 -2.51 -5.06
N VAL A 278 -12.11 -1.71 -5.64
CA VAL A 278 -12.23 -0.25 -5.67
C VAL A 278 -13.54 0.16 -6.34
N MET A 279 -13.83 -0.36 -7.53
CA MET A 279 -15.06 -0.02 -8.26
C MET A 279 -16.32 -0.52 -7.55
N ASP A 280 -16.30 -1.74 -7.01
CA ASP A 280 -17.46 -2.32 -6.32
C ASP A 280 -17.75 -1.61 -4.97
N THR A 281 -16.73 -1.04 -4.33
CA THR A 281 -16.86 -0.32 -3.04
C THR A 281 -17.19 1.16 -3.24
N LEU A 282 -16.55 1.80 -4.23
CA LEU A 282 -16.64 3.26 -4.42
C LEU A 282 -17.54 3.65 -5.60
N GLY A 283 -18.04 2.69 -6.35
CA GLY A 283 -19.09 2.87 -7.34
C GLY A 283 -18.61 2.85 -8.78
N TRP A 284 -19.37 2.15 -9.61
CA TRP A 284 -19.39 2.25 -11.07
C TRP A 284 -20.30 3.41 -11.49
N VAL A 285 -19.77 4.62 -11.46
CA VAL A 285 -20.57 5.86 -11.52
C VAL A 285 -21.19 6.08 -12.90
N THR A 286 -20.54 5.61 -13.98
CA THR A 286 -21.13 5.69 -15.33
C THR A 286 -22.21 4.63 -15.55
N HIS A 287 -22.32 3.67 -14.63
CA HIS A 287 -23.32 2.60 -14.62
C HIS A 287 -24.46 2.85 -13.62
N GLY A 288 -24.65 4.11 -13.20
CA GLY A 288 -25.77 4.54 -12.39
C GLY A 288 -25.64 4.26 -10.88
N GLN A 289 -24.47 3.78 -10.42
CA GLN A 289 -24.20 3.68 -9.00
C GLN A 289 -23.86 5.07 -8.43
N LYS A 290 -24.23 5.28 -7.16
CA LYS A 290 -23.76 6.43 -6.40
C LYS A 290 -22.32 6.20 -5.98
N GLU A 291 -21.50 7.24 -6.07
CA GLU A 291 -20.14 7.20 -5.53
C GLU A 291 -20.15 6.92 -4.02
N GLY A 292 -19.33 5.95 -3.62
CA GLY A 292 -19.11 5.53 -2.25
C GLY A 292 -18.13 6.45 -1.51
N ASN A 293 -17.67 6.01 -0.34
CA ASN A 293 -16.70 6.75 0.45
C ASN A 293 -15.58 5.83 0.92
N TRP A 294 -14.36 6.35 0.95
CA TRP A 294 -13.25 5.70 1.62
C TRP A 294 -13.49 5.61 3.13
N ASP A 295 -13.06 4.50 3.72
CA ASP A 295 -13.20 4.26 5.14
C ASP A 295 -12.20 5.10 5.96
N ARG A 296 -12.66 5.73 7.04
CA ARG A 296 -11.82 6.54 7.93
C ARG A 296 -11.70 5.97 9.34
N SER A 297 -12.31 4.81 9.59
CA SER A 297 -12.46 4.18 10.91
C SER A 297 -11.20 3.45 11.39
N ALA A 298 -10.14 3.39 10.58
CA ALA A 298 -8.87 2.78 10.95
C ALA A 298 -9.02 1.27 11.18
N LEU A 299 -9.05 0.54 10.07
CA LEU A 299 -9.49 -0.85 10.00
C LEU A 299 -8.65 -1.86 10.79
N GLY A 300 -7.53 -1.44 11.40
CA GLY A 300 -6.70 -2.31 12.23
C GLY A 300 -7.24 -2.60 13.63
N TRP A 301 -8.18 -1.80 14.14
CA TRP A 301 -8.90 -2.13 15.37
C TRP A 301 -10.09 -3.04 15.07
N ASP A 302 -10.23 -4.16 15.78
CA ASP A 302 -11.37 -5.07 15.60
C ASP A 302 -12.72 -4.36 15.85
N ALA A 303 -12.78 -3.49 16.86
CA ALA A 303 -13.97 -2.70 17.16
C ALA A 303 -14.40 -1.74 16.03
N ALA A 304 -13.53 -1.44 15.07
CA ALA A 304 -13.91 -0.68 13.87
C ALA A 304 -14.87 -1.47 12.95
N TRP A 305 -14.99 -2.79 13.15
CA TRP A 305 -15.83 -3.72 12.39
C TRP A 305 -17.13 -4.11 13.11
N ASP A 306 -17.39 -3.56 14.29
CA ASP A 306 -18.61 -3.84 15.06
C ASP A 306 -19.85 -3.18 14.43
N ALA A 307 -19.65 -2.12 13.64
CA ALA A 307 -20.73 -1.51 12.87
C ALA A 307 -21.28 -2.49 11.81
N PRO A 308 -22.60 -2.50 11.59
CA PRO A 308 -23.20 -3.25 10.49
C PRO A 308 -22.78 -2.68 9.13
N ASP A 309 -22.76 -3.56 8.12
CA ASP A 309 -22.35 -3.29 6.74
C ASP A 309 -23.37 -2.48 5.92
#